data_AF-A0AAN9KF39-F1
#
_entry.id   AF-A0AAN9KF39-F1
#
_cell.length_a   1.000
_cell.length_b   1.000
_cell.length_c   1.000
_cell.angle_alpha   90.00
_cell.angle_beta   90.00
_cell.angle_gamma   90.00
#
_symmetry.space_group_name_H-M   'P 1'
#
loop_
_entity.id
_entity.type
_entity.pdbx_description
1 polymer ?
#
loop_
_entity_poly.entity_id
_entity_poly.type
_entity_poly.pdbx_seq_one_letter_code
_entity_poly.pdbx_strand_id
1 'polypeptide(L)'
;MDRAPIPVSVPALSYHLRCSTFTSRSVRFGEGTPKATSMDSQGQTTSLQRLQNVEKRIVKVLELAGGVMDELASPIGPRKDVVQNHCLEFMQLIKDIQVALRDEIKSACEYRPFEKCDYGSRIANEICYKKVEFIMSQLDAMKQTIDEYHAAV
;
A
#
# COMPACT_ATOMS: atom_id res chain seq x y z
N MET A 1 -23.25 22.30 35.57
CA MET A 1 -22.17 22.15 34.57
C MET A 1 -21.56 20.78 34.82
N ASP A 2 -22.01 19.76 34.10
CA ASP A 2 -21.41 18.42 34.16
C ASP A 2 -21.54 17.78 32.78
N ARG A 3 -20.43 17.75 32.05
CA ARG A 3 -20.28 16.92 30.85
C ARG A 3 -19.17 15.92 31.15
N ALA A 4 -19.57 14.68 31.39
CA ALA A 4 -18.68 13.53 31.41
C ALA A 4 -17.95 13.41 30.06
N PRO A 5 -16.66 13.02 30.05
CA PRO A 5 -15.92 12.78 28.82
C PRO A 5 -16.39 11.48 28.16
N ILE A 6 -16.66 11.54 26.85
CA ILE A 6 -16.99 10.40 26.02
C ILE A 6 -15.69 9.60 25.79
N PRO A 7 -15.63 8.29 26.07
CA PRO A 7 -14.46 7.48 25.79
C PRO A 7 -14.43 7.16 24.29
N VAL A 8 -13.57 7.85 23.55
CA VAL A 8 -13.16 7.40 22.20
C VAL A 8 -12.23 6.21 22.36
N SER A 9 -12.81 5.02 22.33
CA SER A 9 -12.07 3.76 22.20
C SER A 9 -11.43 3.72 20.81
N VAL A 10 -10.16 4.10 20.74
CA VAL A 10 -9.31 3.86 19.57
C VAL A 10 -8.84 2.42 19.68
N PRO A 11 -9.17 1.52 18.74
CA PRO A 11 -8.58 0.19 18.73
C PRO A 11 -7.09 0.37 18.42
N ALA A 12 -6.24 0.06 19.40
CA ALA A 12 -4.82 -0.11 19.17
C ALA A 12 -4.64 -1.25 18.15
N LEU A 13 -4.35 -0.89 16.90
CA LEU A 13 -3.82 -1.82 15.90
C LEU A 13 -2.45 -2.28 16.40
N SER A 14 -2.47 -3.34 17.19
CA SER A 14 -1.28 -4.11 17.55
C SER A 14 -0.77 -4.76 16.27
N TYR A 15 0.18 -4.10 15.61
CA TYR A 15 1.00 -4.67 14.56
C TYR A 15 1.92 -5.73 15.18
N HIS A 16 1.34 -6.85 15.58
CA HIS A 16 2.09 -8.06 15.88
C HIS A 16 2.60 -8.59 14.54
N LEU A 17 3.86 -8.27 14.22
CA LEU A 17 4.68 -9.09 13.32
C LEU A 17 4.71 -10.50 13.92
N ARG A 18 3.75 -11.33 13.55
CA ARG A 18 3.83 -12.77 13.74
C ARG A 18 4.85 -13.27 12.72
N CYS A 19 6.10 -13.35 13.15
CA CYS A 19 7.12 -14.12 12.46
C CYS A 19 6.71 -15.59 12.58
N SER A 20 5.86 -16.05 11.65
CA SER A 20 5.45 -17.45 11.59
C SER A 20 6.68 -18.28 11.27
N THR A 21 7.01 -19.13 12.23
CA THR A 21 7.95 -20.23 12.18
C THR A 21 7.95 -20.94 10.83
N PHE A 22 9.14 -21.02 10.24
CA PHE A 22 9.47 -21.82 9.07
C PHE A 22 9.29 -23.31 9.41
N THR A 23 8.09 -23.84 9.18
CA THR A 23 7.83 -25.28 9.22
C THR A 23 7.80 -25.78 7.78
N SER A 24 8.75 -26.63 7.42
CA SER A 24 8.87 -27.33 6.14
C SER A 24 7.55 -27.99 5.74
N ARG A 25 6.72 -27.30 4.96
CA ARG A 25 5.54 -27.88 4.31
C ARG A 25 5.78 -27.85 2.81
N SER A 26 5.83 -29.05 2.23
CA SER A 26 5.95 -29.30 0.79
C SER A 26 5.02 -28.37 0.00
N VAL A 27 5.60 -27.43 -0.76
CA VAL A 27 4.88 -26.48 -1.59
C VAL A 27 4.54 -27.20 -2.90
N ARG A 28 3.26 -27.56 -3.08
CA ARG A 28 2.73 -27.98 -4.37
C ARG A 28 2.77 -26.79 -5.32
N PHE A 29 3.50 -26.95 -6.43
CA PHE A 29 3.51 -26.06 -7.58
C PHE A 29 2.08 -25.94 -8.14
N GLY A 30 1.48 -24.77 -8.03
CA GLY A 30 0.34 -24.37 -8.84
C GLY A 30 0.85 -23.59 -10.04
N GLU A 31 0.63 -24.09 -11.24
CA GLU A 31 0.90 -23.37 -12.48
C GLU A 31 0.06 -22.09 -12.54
N GLY A 32 0.73 -20.94 -12.48
CA GLY A 32 0.18 -19.64 -12.79
C GLY A 32 1.06 -18.99 -13.84
N THR A 33 0.53 -18.80 -15.04
CA THR A 33 1.19 -18.16 -16.18
C THR A 33 1.74 -16.76 -15.82
N PRO A 34 2.96 -16.38 -16.26
CA PRO A 34 3.53 -15.09 -15.93
C PRO A 34 2.90 -14.00 -16.80
N LYS A 35 1.98 -13.22 -16.23
CA LYS A 35 1.56 -11.94 -16.81
C LYS A 35 2.52 -10.87 -16.31
N ALA A 36 3.41 -10.42 -17.20
CA ALA A 36 4.29 -9.29 -16.94
C ALA A 36 3.45 -8.04 -16.66
N THR A 37 3.55 -7.48 -15.46
CA THR A 37 3.02 -6.16 -15.12
C THR A 37 4.17 -5.28 -14.67
N SER A 38 4.44 -4.27 -15.50
CA SER A 38 5.41 -3.21 -15.30
C SER A 38 5.06 -2.33 -14.11
N MET A 39 6.09 -1.97 -13.33
CA MET A 39 6.25 -0.74 -12.52
C MET A 39 5.02 -0.26 -11.72
N ASP A 40 4.96 -0.67 -10.45
CA ASP A 40 4.10 -0.07 -9.42
C ASP A 40 4.44 1.42 -9.11
N SER A 41 5.49 1.98 -9.72
CA SER A 41 5.85 3.41 -9.60
C SER A 41 4.75 4.34 -10.17
N GLN A 42 4.01 3.89 -11.18
CA GLN A 42 2.95 4.69 -11.81
C GLN A 42 1.69 4.81 -10.93
N GLY A 43 1.47 3.86 -10.00
CA GLY A 43 0.36 3.91 -9.04
C GLY A 43 0.62 4.89 -7.89
N GLN A 44 1.85 4.96 -7.38
CA GLN A 44 2.20 5.89 -6.31
C GLN A 44 2.17 7.35 -6.77
N THR A 45 2.62 7.64 -8.00
CA THR A 45 2.56 8.99 -8.56
C THR A 45 1.13 9.49 -8.74
N THR A 46 0.17 8.59 -9.00
CA THR A 46 -1.25 8.97 -9.17
C THR A 46 -1.95 9.18 -7.83
N SER A 47 -1.66 8.36 -6.81
CA SER A 47 -2.18 8.56 -5.44
C SER A 47 -1.73 9.90 -4.85
N LEU A 48 -0.44 10.22 -4.98
CA LEU A 48 0.10 11.50 -4.49
C LEU A 48 -0.54 12.70 -5.20
N GLN A 49 -0.73 12.61 -6.52
CA GLN A 49 -1.42 13.65 -7.29
C GLN A 49 -2.90 13.82 -6.86
N ARG A 50 -3.59 12.72 -6.54
CA ARG A 50 -4.96 12.75 -6.02
C ARG A 50 -5.04 13.42 -4.66
N LEU A 51 -4.10 13.13 -3.76
CA LEU A 51 -4.01 13.79 -2.45
C LEU A 51 -3.70 15.29 -2.57
N GLN A 52 -2.84 15.70 -3.50
CA GLN A 52 -2.62 17.13 -3.79
C GLN A 52 -3.89 17.83 -4.29
N ASN A 53 -4.72 17.14 -5.08
CA ASN A 53 -6.01 17.69 -5.50
C ASN A 53 -6.98 17.82 -4.31
N VAL A 54 -6.94 16.90 -3.35
CA VAL A 54 -7.68 17.03 -2.08
C VAL A 54 -7.22 18.26 -1.30
N GLU A 55 -5.91 18.47 -1.18
CA GLU A 55 -5.35 19.65 -0.51
C GLU A 55 -5.85 20.96 -1.13
N LYS A 56 -5.83 21.07 -2.47
CA LYS A 56 -6.38 22.23 -3.18
C LYS A 56 -7.87 22.44 -2.90
N ARG A 57 -8.65 21.36 -2.83
CA ARG A 57 -10.08 21.43 -2.49
C ARG A 57 -10.30 21.90 -1.05
N ILE A 58 -9.45 21.48 -0.11
CA ILE A 58 -9.50 21.95 1.28
C ILE A 58 -9.25 23.46 1.36
N VAL A 59 -8.23 23.96 0.63
CA VAL A 59 -7.98 25.41 0.56
C VAL A 59 -9.22 26.15 0.05
N LYS A 60 -9.84 25.65 -1.03
CA LYS A 60 -11.05 26.27 -1.59
C LYS A 60 -12.26 26.24 -0.64
N VAL A 61 -12.41 25.18 0.15
CA VAL A 61 -13.44 25.12 1.21
C VAL A 61 -13.23 26.22 2.25
N LEU A 62 -11.97 26.49 2.63
CA LEU A 62 -11.65 27.58 3.55
C LEU A 62 -11.93 28.95 2.94
N GLU A 63 -11.63 29.14 1.66
CA GLU A 63 -11.97 30.37 0.91
C GLU A 63 -13.49 30.62 0.88
N LEU A 64 -14.30 29.58 0.63
CA LEU A 64 -15.76 29.70 0.66
C LEU A 64 -16.29 30.06 2.05
N ALA A 65 -15.72 29.47 3.11
CA ALA A 65 -16.07 29.84 4.48
C ALA A 65 -15.71 31.29 4.80
N GLY A 66 -14.55 31.77 4.36
CA GLY A 66 -14.15 33.18 4.43
C GLY A 66 -15.12 34.09 3.67
N GLY A 67 -15.50 33.73 2.45
CA GLY A 67 -16.46 34.48 1.65
C GLY A 67 -17.85 34.60 2.30
N VAL A 68 -18.32 33.55 3.00
CA VAL A 68 -19.54 33.63 3.80
C VAL A 68 -19.37 34.60 4.98
N MET A 69 -18.22 34.59 5.66
CA MET A 69 -17.95 35.53 6.76
C MET A 69 -17.91 36.97 6.26
N ASP A 70 -17.28 37.23 5.12
CA ASP A 70 -17.23 38.56 4.51
C ASP A 70 -18.62 39.07 4.13
N GLU A 71 -19.46 38.18 3.58
CA GLU A 71 -20.83 38.52 3.21
C GLU A 71 -21.71 38.82 4.44
N LEU A 72 -21.52 38.08 5.53
CA LEU A 72 -22.20 38.33 6.80
C LEU A 72 -21.72 39.61 7.50
N ALA A 73 -20.47 40.02 7.29
CA ALA A 73 -19.90 41.26 7.80
C ALA A 73 -20.26 42.50 6.96
N SER A 74 -20.93 42.31 5.82
CA SER A 74 -21.30 43.40 4.91
C SER A 74 -22.22 44.43 5.58
N PRO A 75 -21.92 45.74 5.48
CA PRO A 75 -22.72 46.81 6.11
C PRO A 75 -24.10 47.00 5.46
N ILE A 76 -24.30 46.49 4.24
CA ILE A 76 -25.57 46.54 3.49
C ILE A 76 -26.46 45.32 3.84
N GLY A 77 -25.94 44.39 4.65
CA GLY A 77 -26.57 43.13 4.99
C GLY A 77 -26.21 42.01 4.01
N PRO A 78 -26.34 40.74 4.44
CA PRO A 78 -25.88 39.59 3.66
C PRO A 78 -26.75 39.31 2.45
N ARG A 79 -26.12 39.20 1.28
CA ARG A 79 -26.74 38.74 0.04
C ARG A 79 -27.00 37.24 0.12
N LYS A 80 -28.28 36.90 0.30
CA LYS A 80 -28.72 35.53 0.56
C LYS A 80 -28.35 34.55 -0.56
N ASP A 81 -28.39 34.99 -1.81
CA ASP A 81 -28.00 34.23 -2.99
C ASP A 81 -26.51 33.86 -2.99
N VAL A 82 -25.64 34.80 -2.63
CA VAL A 82 -24.19 34.58 -2.54
C VAL A 82 -23.86 33.61 -1.40
N VAL A 83 -24.42 33.85 -0.21
CA VAL A 83 -24.24 32.97 0.96
C VAL A 83 -24.74 31.55 0.65
N GLN A 84 -25.93 31.44 0.04
CA GLN A 84 -26.50 30.14 -0.30
C GLN A 84 -25.62 29.39 -1.30
N ASN A 85 -25.13 30.06 -2.34
CA ASN A 85 -24.23 29.44 -3.33
C ASN A 85 -22.92 28.98 -2.69
N HIS A 86 -22.28 29.81 -1.85
CA HIS A 86 -21.07 29.42 -1.13
C HIS A 86 -21.30 28.23 -0.20
N CYS A 87 -22.44 28.19 0.51
CA CYS A 87 -22.79 27.05 1.36
C CYS A 87 -23.03 25.76 0.55
N LEU A 88 -23.68 25.85 -0.62
CA LEU A 88 -23.89 24.69 -1.50
C LEU A 88 -22.56 24.16 -2.06
N GLU A 89 -21.71 25.05 -2.56
CA GLU A 89 -20.38 24.69 -3.09
C GLU A 89 -19.48 24.11 -1.98
N PHE A 90 -19.52 24.70 -0.78
CA PHE A 90 -18.82 24.21 0.40
C PHE A 90 -19.23 22.77 0.72
N MET A 91 -20.54 22.49 0.80
CA MET A 91 -21.04 21.15 1.10
C MET A 91 -20.65 20.14 0.03
N GLN A 92 -20.64 20.53 -1.24
CA GLN A 92 -20.24 19.64 -2.34
C GLN A 92 -18.75 19.30 -2.25
N LEU A 93 -17.89 20.29 -2.06
CA LEU A 93 -16.45 20.08 -1.92
C LEU A 93 -16.11 19.21 -0.70
N ILE A 94 -16.81 19.39 0.43
CA ILE A 94 -16.65 18.53 1.61
C ILE A 94 -16.97 17.07 1.29
N LYS A 95 -18.09 16.80 0.58
CA LYS A 95 -18.44 15.43 0.18
C LYS A 95 -17.38 14.83 -0.74
N ASP A 96 -16.90 15.61 -1.70
CA ASP A 96 -15.89 15.16 -2.65
C ASP A 96 -14.56 14.85 -1.96
N ILE A 97 -14.15 15.68 -0.99
CA ILE A 97 -12.96 15.43 -0.14
C ILE A 97 -13.14 14.14 0.66
N GLN A 98 -14.30 13.92 1.28
CA GLN A 98 -14.58 12.73 2.07
C GLN A 98 -14.52 11.44 1.23
N VAL A 99 -15.08 11.45 0.02
CA VAL A 99 -15.04 10.31 -0.90
C VAL A 99 -13.60 10.03 -1.34
N ALA A 100 -12.87 11.06 -1.78
CA ALA A 100 -11.50 10.90 -2.24
C ALA A 100 -10.57 10.36 -1.14
N LEU A 101 -10.66 10.90 0.08
CA LEU A 101 -9.85 10.41 1.21
C LEU A 101 -10.20 8.97 1.59
N ARG A 102 -11.48 8.59 1.53
CA ARG A 102 -11.91 7.21 1.80
C ARG A 102 -11.30 6.23 0.80
N ASP A 103 -11.29 6.59 -0.48
CA ASP A 103 -10.74 5.76 -1.55
C ASP A 103 -9.22 5.60 -1.40
N GLU A 104 -8.51 6.68 -1.05
CA GLU A 104 -7.06 6.61 -0.81
C GLU A 104 -6.71 5.80 0.45
N ILE A 105 -7.48 5.93 1.54
CA ILE A 105 -7.32 5.08 2.73
C ILE A 105 -7.54 3.62 2.38
N LYS A 106 -8.61 3.31 1.64
CA LYS A 106 -8.89 1.94 1.18
C LYS A 106 -7.75 1.40 0.33
N SER A 107 -7.25 2.20 -0.62
CA SER A 107 -6.14 1.81 -1.48
C SER A 107 -4.84 1.58 -0.69
N ALA A 108 -4.53 2.43 0.29
CA ALA A 108 -3.37 2.26 1.16
C ALA A 108 -3.48 1.02 2.06
N CYS A 109 -4.70 0.67 2.51
CA CYS A 109 -4.95 -0.55 3.28
C CYS A 109 -4.93 -1.82 2.43
N GLU A 110 -5.30 -1.72 1.16
CA GLU A 110 -5.19 -2.82 0.18
C GLU A 110 -3.75 -3.04 -0.28
N TYR A 111 -2.85 -2.06 -0.10
CA TYR A 111 -1.44 -2.22 -0.37
C TYR A 111 -0.82 -3.26 0.58
N ARG A 112 -0.61 -4.48 0.05
CA ARG A 112 0.15 -5.53 0.72
C ARG A 112 1.59 -5.56 0.19
N PRO A 113 2.59 -5.16 1.00
CA PRO A 113 3.99 -5.08 0.58
C PRO A 113 4.57 -6.41 0.06
N PHE A 114 4.00 -7.55 0.47
CA PHE A 114 4.53 -8.88 0.16
C PHE A 114 3.73 -9.64 -0.91
N GLU A 115 2.58 -9.13 -1.35
CA GLU A 115 1.69 -9.88 -2.25
C GLU A 115 2.22 -9.98 -3.68
N LYS A 116 3.10 -9.04 -4.08
CA LYS A 116 3.83 -9.08 -5.35
C LYS A 116 5.34 -9.29 -5.18
N CYS A 117 5.80 -9.68 -3.99
CA CYS A 117 7.23 -9.79 -3.73
C CYS A 117 7.79 -11.08 -4.35
N ASP A 118 8.74 -10.94 -5.28
CA ASP A 118 9.44 -12.06 -5.92
C ASP A 118 10.55 -12.66 -5.02
N TYR A 119 10.82 -12.07 -3.85
CA TYR A 119 11.87 -12.51 -2.93
C TYR A 119 11.76 -13.99 -2.58
N GLY A 120 10.55 -14.48 -2.30
CA GLY A 120 10.31 -15.89 -1.98
C GLY A 120 10.71 -16.82 -3.12
N SER A 121 10.37 -16.46 -4.36
CA SER A 121 10.75 -17.20 -5.56
C SER A 121 12.26 -17.13 -5.81
N ARG A 122 12.86 -15.95 -5.62
CA ARG A 122 14.31 -15.74 -5.80
C ARG A 122 15.14 -16.56 -4.82
N ILE A 123 14.82 -16.49 -3.53
CA ILE A 123 15.57 -17.23 -2.50
C ILE A 123 15.39 -18.74 -2.64
N ALA A 124 14.18 -19.21 -3.00
CA ALA A 124 13.95 -20.63 -3.26
C ALA A 124 14.79 -21.13 -4.45
N ASN A 125 14.90 -20.33 -5.51
CA ASN A 125 15.70 -20.68 -6.68
C ASN A 125 17.20 -20.68 -6.37
N GLU A 126 17.69 -19.72 -5.59
CA GLU A 126 19.08 -19.67 -5.13
C GLU A 126 19.45 -20.90 -4.28
N ILE A 127 18.57 -21.30 -3.36
CA ILE A 127 18.74 -22.53 -2.57
C ILE A 127 18.75 -23.77 -3.49
N CYS A 128 17.87 -23.83 -4.48
CA CYS A 128 17.83 -24.94 -5.44
C CYS A 128 19.13 -25.05 -6.22
N TYR A 129 19.64 -23.92 -6.73
CA TYR A 129 20.92 -23.85 -7.43
C TYR A 129 22.08 -24.37 -6.57
N LYS A 130 22.15 -23.95 -5.30
CA LYS A 130 23.19 -24.42 -4.37
C LYS A 130 23.11 -25.93 -4.10
N LYS A 131 21.90 -26.51 -4.06
CA LYS A 131 21.73 -27.96 -3.95
C LYS A 131 22.25 -28.70 -5.19
N VAL A 132 22.02 -28.14 -6.38
CA VAL A 132 22.51 -28.73 -7.63
C VAL A 132 24.03 -28.65 -7.72
N GLU A 133 24.64 -27.49 -7.39
CA GLU A 133 26.11 -27.36 -7.30
C GLU A 133 26.72 -28.43 -6.38
N PHE A 134 26.10 -28.65 -5.22
CA PHE A 134 26.56 -29.66 -4.27
C PHE A 134 26.50 -31.07 -4.88
N ILE A 135 25.38 -31.45 -5.51
CA ILE A 135 25.25 -32.76 -6.16
C ILE A 135 26.30 -32.94 -7.26
N MET A 136 26.54 -31.91 -8.09
CA MET A 136 27.58 -31.95 -9.12
C MET A 136 28.96 -32.19 -8.51
N SER A 137 29.31 -31.47 -7.45
CA SER A 137 30.59 -31.62 -6.75
C SER A 137 30.78 -33.05 -6.21
N GLN A 138 29.72 -33.65 -5.67
CA GLN A 138 29.76 -35.04 -5.19
C GLN A 138 29.93 -36.04 -6.34
N LEU A 139 29.26 -35.83 -7.47
CA LEU A 139 29.39 -36.68 -8.65
C LEU A 139 30.79 -36.61 -9.26
N ASP A 140 31.39 -35.42 -9.32
CA ASP A 140 32.76 -35.23 -9.80
C ASP A 140 33.77 -35.94 -8.88
N ALA A 141 33.60 -35.85 -7.57
CA ALA A 141 34.44 -36.57 -6.60
C ALA A 141 34.32 -38.10 -6.76
N MET A 142 33.10 -38.61 -6.97
CA MET A 142 32.89 -40.04 -7.22
C MET A 142 33.55 -40.48 -8.54
N LYS A 143 33.41 -39.69 -9.60
CA LYS A 143 34.05 -39.97 -10.88
C LYS A 143 35.57 -40.01 -10.74
N GLN A 144 36.17 -39.03 -10.06
CA GLN A 144 37.60 -39.00 -9.82
C GLN A 144 38.07 -40.25 -9.06
N THR A 145 37.33 -40.67 -8.03
CA THR A 145 37.64 -41.90 -7.27
C THR A 145 37.63 -43.14 -8.17
N ILE A 146 36.66 -43.22 -9.10
CA ILE A 146 36.55 -44.34 -10.05
C ILE A 146 37.71 -44.30 -11.06
N ASP A 147 38.04 -43.13 -11.59
CA ASP A 147 39.12 -42.95 -12.57
C ASP A 147 40.48 -43.31 -11.94
N GLU A 148 40.72 -42.90 -10.69
CA GLU A 148 41.91 -43.25 -9.92
C GLU A 148 42.02 -44.77 -9.66
N TYR A 149 40.90 -45.43 -9.37
CA TYR A 149 40.86 -46.89 -9.21
C TYR A 149 41.22 -47.62 -10.51
N HIS A 150 40.65 -47.19 -11.65
CA HIS A 150 40.95 -47.78 -12.95
C HIS A 150 42.39 -47.53 -13.40
N ALA A 151 43.00 -46.41 -13.00
CA ALA A 151 44.40 -46.13 -13.30
C ALA A 151 45.39 -46.95 -12.45
N ALA A 152 44.95 -47.47 -11.30
CA ALA A 152 45.78 -48.24 -10.37
C ALA A 152 45.74 -49.77 -10.60
N VAL A 153 44.85 -50.24 -11.48
CA VAL A 153 44.68 -51.65 -11.89
C VAL A 153 45.30 -51.86 -13.26
#